data_AF-A0AAN6YMW2-F1
#
_entry.id   AF-A0AAN6YMW2-F1
#
_cell.length_a   1.000
_cell.length_b   1.000
_cell.length_c   1.000
_cell.angle_alpha   90.00
_cell.angle_beta   90.00
_cell.angle_gamma   90.00
#
_symmetry.space_group_name_H-M   'P 1'
#
loop_
_entity.id
_entity.type
_entity.pdbx_description
1 polymer ?
#
loop_
_entity_poly.entity_id
_entity_poly.type
_entity_poly.pdbx_seq_one_letter_code
_entity_poly.pdbx_strand_id
1 'polypeptide(L)'
;ERNFWPKRIIFIDNSISGKLTLVEKQFPDEDYLVLSHCWGNSTSDDKSKFCTTLENHDHRLGGFSSDALPNTFQNAIEVTRALGKQYLWIDALCIIQGDGGDW
;
A
#
# COMPACT_ATOMS: atom_id res chain seq x y z
N GLU A 1 16.42 -15.05 -13.00
CA GLU A 1 16.75 -14.21 -11.83
C GLU A 1 15.57 -14.25 -10.88
N ARG A 2 15.77 -14.35 -9.57
CA ARG A 2 14.64 -14.38 -8.62
C ARG A 2 14.14 -12.96 -8.44
N ASN A 3 13.01 -12.60 -9.06
CA ASN A 3 12.31 -11.36 -8.77
C ASN A 3 11.99 -11.34 -7.27
N PHE A 4 12.73 -10.52 -6.52
CA PHE A 4 12.54 -10.39 -5.08
C PHE A 4 11.36 -9.46 -4.85
N TRP A 5 10.20 -10.06 -4.65
CA TRP A 5 8.99 -9.33 -4.34
C TRP A 5 8.86 -9.12 -2.82
N PRO A 6 8.34 -7.96 -2.39
CA PRO A 6 7.98 -7.76 -1.00
C PRO A 6 6.90 -8.75 -0.56
N LYS A 7 6.74 -8.98 0.75
CA LYS A 7 5.68 -9.86 1.27
C LYS A 7 4.28 -9.45 0.77
N ARG A 8 4.09 -8.13 0.60
CA ARG A 8 2.84 -7.49 0.21
C ARG A 8 3.09 -6.31 -0.71
N ILE A 9 2.13 -6.05 -1.60
CA ILE A 9 2.10 -4.84 -2.41
C ILE A 9 0.67 -4.34 -2.57
N ILE A 10 0.49 -3.07 -2.93
CA ILE A 10 -0.82 -2.52 -3.26
C ILE A 10 -1.04 -2.71 -4.75
N PHE A 11 -2.12 -3.39 -5.10
CA PHE A 11 -2.68 -3.37 -6.43
C PHE A 11 -3.63 -2.19 -6.57
N ILE A 12 -3.38 -1.38 -7.59
CA ILE A 12 -4.18 -0.22 -7.96
C ILE A 12 -5.08 -0.64 -9.11
N ASP A 13 -6.38 -0.69 -8.83
CA ASP A 13 -7.36 -0.87 -9.91
C ASP A 13 -7.45 0.44 -10.72
N ASN A 14 -7.37 0.29 -12.04
CA ASN A 14 -7.55 1.37 -13.01
C ASN A 14 -9.04 1.58 -13.35
N SER A 15 -9.95 0.83 -12.74
CA SER A 15 -11.39 1.07 -12.83
C SER A 15 -11.80 2.39 -12.17
N ILE A 16 -12.96 2.90 -12.57
CA ILE A 16 -13.57 4.15 -12.08
C ILE A 16 -13.72 4.15 -10.54
N SER A 17 -13.79 2.97 -9.92
CA SER A 17 -13.91 2.84 -8.46
C SER A 17 -12.68 3.30 -7.69
N GLY A 18 -11.52 3.40 -8.34
CA GLY A 18 -10.27 3.82 -7.70
C GLY A 18 -9.78 2.87 -6.60
N LYS A 19 -10.35 1.66 -6.52
CA LYS A 19 -10.14 0.70 -5.42
C LYS A 19 -8.69 0.25 -5.33
N LEU A 20 -8.17 0.22 -4.11
CA LEU A 20 -6.86 -0.30 -3.75
C LEU A 20 -7.03 -1.66 -3.08
N THR A 21 -6.17 -2.62 -3.41
CA THR A 21 -6.21 -3.94 -2.77
C THR A 21 -4.81 -4.33 -2.33
N LEU A 22 -4.66 -4.75 -1.08
CA LEU A 22 -3.41 -5.33 -0.62
C LEU A 22 -3.32 -6.77 -1.14
N VAL A 23 -2.23 -7.11 -1.83
CA VAL A 23 -2.01 -8.43 -2.42
C VAL A 23 -0.77 -9.09 -1.82
N GLU A 24 -0.84 -10.42 -1.66
CA GLU A 24 0.16 -11.28 -1.04
C GLU A 24 0.57 -12.44 -1.94
N LYS A 25 1.85 -12.85 -1.87
CA LYS A 25 2.41 -14.14 -2.34
C LYS A 25 2.34 -14.44 -3.85
N GLN A 26 1.54 -13.74 -4.63
CA GLN A 26 1.47 -13.89 -6.08
C GLN A 26 1.57 -12.52 -6.73
N PHE A 27 2.68 -12.29 -7.41
CA PHE A 27 2.91 -11.06 -8.13
C PHE A 27 3.23 -11.42 -9.59
N PRO A 28 2.60 -10.75 -10.56
CA PRO A 28 2.92 -10.98 -11.97
C PRO A 28 4.36 -10.58 -12.28
N ASP A 29 4.86 -10.95 -13.46
CA ASP A 29 6.12 -10.40 -14.00
C ASP A 29 5.91 -8.95 -14.50
N GLU A 30 5.47 -8.08 -13.60
CA GLU A 30 5.31 -6.64 -13.85
C GLU A 30 6.19 -5.82 -12.91
N ASP A 31 6.62 -4.65 -13.36
CA ASP A 31 7.32 -3.71 -12.49
C ASP A 31 6.35 -3.08 -11.49
N TYR A 32 6.89 -2.79 -10.31
CA TYR A 32 6.22 -2.02 -9.29
C TYR A 32 6.99 -0.76 -8.94
N LEU A 33 6.28 0.23 -8.41
CA LEU A 33 6.88 1.45 -7.88
C LEU A 33 7.00 1.35 -6.36
N VAL A 34 7.96 2.09 -5.82
CA VAL A 34 8.22 2.17 -4.38
C VAL A 34 8.12 3.62 -3.95
N LEU A 35 7.24 3.89 -2.99
CA LEU A 35 7.26 5.14 -2.25
C LEU A 35 8.04 4.92 -0.96
N SER A 36 9.27 5.44 -0.92
CA SER A 36 9.99 5.61 0.33
C SER A 36 9.56 6.94 0.95
N HIS A 37 8.82 6.89 2.06
CA HIS A 37 8.37 8.09 2.75
C HIS A 37 8.94 8.12 4.17
N CYS A 38 9.32 9.31 4.63
CA CYS A 38 9.62 9.50 6.04
C CYS A 38 8.30 9.64 6.79
N TRP A 39 8.14 8.85 7.85
CA TRP A 39 6.96 8.85 8.71
C TRP A 39 6.72 10.20 9.41
N GLY A 40 7.73 11.07 9.48
CA GLY A 40 7.63 12.40 10.10
C GLY A 40 7.20 12.35 11.57
N ASN A 41 6.67 13.47 12.07
CA ASN A 41 6.07 13.56 13.41
C ASN A 41 4.60 13.10 13.40
N SER A 42 4.28 12.03 12.66
CA SER A 42 2.92 11.49 12.62
C SER A 42 2.51 11.03 14.02
N THR A 43 1.35 11.51 14.49
CA THR A 43 0.81 11.10 15.80
C THR A 43 0.45 9.61 15.79
N SER A 44 0.27 9.02 16.96
CA SER A 44 -0.22 7.64 17.08
C SER A 44 -1.56 7.43 16.35
N ASP A 45 -2.41 8.46 16.34
CA ASP A 45 -3.71 8.44 15.66
C ASP A 45 -3.57 8.52 14.14
N ASP A 46 -2.52 9.16 13.64
CA ASP A 46 -2.23 9.20 12.21
C ASP A 46 -1.79 7.82 11.73
N LYS A 47 -0.91 7.16 12.49
CA LYS A 47 -0.44 5.80 12.18
C LYS A 47 -1.58 4.78 12.14
N SER A 48 -2.53 4.83 13.09
CA SER A 48 -3.65 3.87 13.08
C SER A 48 -4.60 4.06 11.88
N LYS A 49 -4.76 5.29 11.39
CA LYS A 49 -5.68 5.60 10.29
C LYS A 49 -5.17 5.14 8.93
N PHE A 50 -3.88 5.33 8.65
CA PHE A 50 -3.35 5.03 7.33
C PHE A 50 -2.41 3.83 7.28
N CYS A 51 -1.95 3.27 8.39
CA CYS A 51 -1.11 2.08 8.35
C CYS A 51 -1.91 0.79 8.31
N THR A 52 -1.28 -0.26 7.78
CA THR A 52 -1.79 -1.61 7.94
C THR A 52 -1.45 -2.10 9.34
N THR A 53 -2.43 -2.55 10.11
CA THR A 53 -2.29 -3.19 11.41
C THR A 53 -2.91 -4.58 11.34
N LEU A 54 -2.68 -5.43 12.35
CA LEU A 54 -3.33 -6.74 12.41
C LEU A 54 -4.86 -6.63 12.37
N GLU A 55 -5.43 -5.57 12.96
CA GLU A 55 -6.87 -5.35 13.03
C GLU A 55 -7.50 -4.99 11.68
N ASN A 56 -6.76 -4.30 10.81
CA ASN A 56 -7.28 -3.82 9.52
C ASN A 56 -6.71 -4.57 8.31
N HIS A 57 -5.84 -5.55 8.53
CA HIS A 57 -5.18 -6.33 7.48
C HIS A 57 -6.18 -7.03 6.56
N ASP A 58 -7.12 -7.79 7.13
CA ASP A 58 -8.17 -8.49 6.36
C ASP A 58 -9.04 -7.52 5.55
N HIS A 59 -9.37 -6.36 6.12
CA HIS A 59 -10.11 -5.32 5.41
C HIS A 59 -9.32 -4.78 4.21
N ARG A 60 -8.01 -4.59 4.35
CA ARG A 60 -7.15 -4.13 3.25
C ARG A 60 -6.94 -5.17 2.15
N LEU A 61 -7.00 -6.47 2.49
CA LEU A 61 -7.04 -7.55 1.50
C LEU A 61 -8.37 -7.57 0.73
N GLY A 62 -9.49 -7.20 1.37
CA GLY A 62 -10.80 -7.02 0.71
C GLY A 62 -10.89 -5.76 -0.16
N GLY A 63 -9.99 -4.82 0.08
CA GLY A 63 -9.75 -3.59 -0.66
C GLY A 63 -10.42 -2.37 -0.05
N PHE A 64 -9.80 -1.21 -0.27
CA PHE A 64 -10.07 0.04 0.42
C PHE A 64 -9.95 1.24 -0.54
N SER A 65 -10.53 2.39 -0.17
CA SER A 65 -10.47 3.61 -0.97
C SER A 65 -9.15 4.36 -0.76
N SER A 66 -8.61 4.94 -1.84
CA SER A 66 -7.51 5.91 -1.78
C SER A 66 -7.89 7.18 -1.02
N ASP A 67 -9.17 7.56 -0.98
CA ASP A 67 -9.63 8.82 -0.38
C ASP A 67 -9.42 8.85 1.14
N ALA A 68 -9.34 7.68 1.76
CA ALA A 68 -9.06 7.53 3.19
C ALA A 68 -7.56 7.65 3.53
N LEU A 69 -6.69 7.75 2.52
CA LEU A 69 -5.25 7.85 2.70
C LEU A 69 -4.77 9.31 2.75
N PRO A 70 -3.60 9.58 3.34
CA PRO A 70 -2.96 10.89 3.23
C PRO A 70 -2.73 11.31 1.78
N ASN A 71 -2.78 12.63 1.52
CA ASN A 71 -2.55 13.20 0.19
C ASN A 71 -1.25 12.72 -0.47
N THR A 72 -0.19 12.50 0.32
CA THR A 72 1.08 11.95 -0.21
C THR A 72 0.90 10.59 -0.86
N PHE A 73 0.09 9.71 -0.25
CA PHE A 73 -0.16 8.37 -0.81
C PHE A 73 -1.12 8.45 -2.00
N GLN A 74 -2.12 9.33 -1.94
CA GLN A 74 -3.01 9.60 -3.08
C GLN A 74 -2.21 10.06 -4.30
N ASN A 75 -1.32 11.03 -4.12
CA ASN A 75 -0.42 11.51 -5.18
C ASN A 75 0.47 10.39 -5.71
N ALA A 76 1.01 9.52 -4.84
CA ALA A 76 1.82 8.38 -5.28
C ALA A 76 1.01 7.39 -6.12
N ILE A 77 -0.25 7.13 -5.77
CA ILE A 77 -1.17 6.31 -6.55
C ILE A 77 -1.44 6.95 -7.91
N GLU A 78 -1.73 8.26 -7.95
CA GLU A 78 -1.95 8.99 -9.21
C GLU A 78 -0.73 8.95 -10.12
N VAL A 79 0.48 9.18 -9.57
CA VAL A 79 1.73 9.06 -10.33
C VAL A 79 1.91 7.63 -10.85
N THR A 80 1.60 6.62 -10.03
CA THR A 80 1.71 5.21 -10.44
C THR A 80 0.78 4.90 -11.62
N ARG A 81 -0.47 5.39 -11.56
CA ARG A 81 -1.43 5.31 -12.67
C ARG A 81 -0.95 6.05 -13.92
N ALA A 82 -0.44 7.27 -13.75
CA ALA A 82 0.08 8.09 -14.86
C ALA A 82 1.28 7.45 -15.56
N LEU A 83 2.07 6.66 -14.84
CA LEU A 83 3.19 5.87 -15.38
C LEU A 83 2.76 4.53 -15.99
N GLY A 84 1.45 4.23 -16.01
CA GLY A 84 0.92 2.98 -16.57
C GLY A 84 1.28 1.74 -15.75
N LYS A 85 1.56 1.90 -14.45
CA LYS A 85 1.85 0.81 -13.53
C LYS A 85 0.64 0.57 -12.62
N GLN A 86 0.53 -0.64 -12.10
CA GLN A 86 -0.60 -1.05 -11.24
C GLN A 86 -0.16 -1.49 -9.85
N TYR A 87 1.15 -1.57 -9.60
CA TYR A 87 1.69 -2.06 -8.35
C TYR A 87 2.49 -0.96 -7.65
N LEU A 88 2.13 -0.68 -6.41
CA LEU A 88 2.78 0.31 -5.56
C LEU A 88 3.10 -0.28 -4.20
N TRP A 89 4.35 -0.13 -3.77
CA TRP A 89 4.79 -0.49 -2.43
C TRP A 89 4.96 0.77 -1.58
N ILE A 90 4.32 0.80 -0.43
CA ILE A 90 4.48 1.82 0.60
C ILE A 90 4.67 1.09 1.92
N ASP A 91 5.77 1.32 2.63
CA ASP A 91 6.06 0.72 3.93
C ASP A 91 4.89 0.79 4.94
N ALA A 92 4.23 1.95 5.07
CA ALA A 92 3.08 2.10 5.96
C ALA A 92 1.90 1.16 5.65
N LEU A 93 1.75 0.77 4.38
CA LEU A 93 0.63 -0.05 3.89
C LEU A 93 1.03 -1.52 3.68
N CYS A 94 2.27 -1.76 3.26
CA CYS A 94 2.77 -3.07 2.90
C CYS A 94 3.48 -3.79 4.05
N ILE A 95 3.70 -3.12 5.19
CA ILE A 95 4.20 -3.71 6.44
C ILE A 95 3.08 -3.63 7.47
N ILE A 96 2.88 -4.71 8.24
CA ILE A 96 1.86 -4.76 9.30
C ILE A 96 2.52 -4.10 10.50
N GLN A 97 1.97 -2.97 10.92
CA GLN A 97 2.42 -2.16 12.04
C GLN A 97 1.82 -2.66 13.36
N GLY A 98 2.47 -2.30 14.48
CA GLY A 98 2.06 -2.69 15.83
C GLY A 98 2.75 -3.96 16.36
N ASP A 99 2.41 -4.31 17.60
CA ASP A 99 2.93 -5.50 18.30
C ASP A 99 2.47 -6.79 17.59
N GLY A 100 3.39 -7.74 17.40
CA GLY A 100 3.16 -8.94 16.59
C GLY A 100 3.06 -8.70 15.07
N GLY A 101 3.43 -7.50 14.61
CA GLY A 101 3.47 -7.15 13.19
C GLY A 101 4.70 -7.68 12.45
N ASP A 102 4.93 -7.13 11.25
CA ASP A 102 6.05 -7.53 10.38
C ASP A 102 7.38 -6.82 10.72
N TRP A 103 7.41 -6.01 11.79
CA TRP A 103 8.54 -5.21 12.27
C TRP A 103 8.73 -5.40 13.78
#